data_AF-A0A2W6A8S7-F1
#
_entry.id   AF-A0A2W6A8S7-F1
#
_cell.length_a   1.000
_cell.length_b   1.000
_cell.length_c   1.000
_cell.angle_alpha   90.00
_cell.angle_beta   90.00
_cell.angle_gamma   90.00
#
_symmetry.space_group_name_H-M   'P 1'
#
loop_
_entity.id
_entity.type
_entity.pdbx_description
1 polymer ?
#
loop_
_entity_poly.entity_id
_entity_poly.type
_entity_poly.pdbx_seq_one_letter_code
_entity_poly.pdbx_strand_id
1 'polypeptide(L)'
;MICPVCGHDFEAVGRQQYCSGACRALAYRRRRDVKDDALPLPPARRVKPITVYGCAGCGSRSLGDQRCDECGTFMTRIGIGGHCPACDEPVAVAELIGPDS
;
A
#
# COMPACT_ATOMS: atom_id res chain seq x y z
N MET A 1 -30.70 5.33 -29.27
CA MET A 1 -29.64 5.16 -28.25
C MET A 1 -30.09 5.91 -27.01
N ILE A 2 -29.93 5.34 -25.81
CA ILE A 2 -30.38 6.00 -24.57
C ILE A 2 -29.21 6.76 -23.95
N CYS A 3 -29.43 8.02 -23.58
CA CYS A 3 -28.42 8.82 -22.90
C CYS A 3 -28.22 8.32 -21.45
N PRO A 4 -27.00 7.96 -21.03
CA PRO A 4 -26.75 7.43 -19.68
C PRO A 4 -26.87 8.49 -18.57
N VAL A 5 -27.08 9.77 -18.95
CA VAL A 5 -27.15 10.89 -18.01
C VAL A 5 -28.58 11.30 -17.73
N CYS A 6 -29.42 11.36 -18.76
CA CYS A 6 -30.79 11.86 -18.67
C CYS A 6 -31.86 10.84 -19.09
N GLY A 7 -31.49 9.67 -19.60
CA GLY A 7 -32.42 8.61 -19.98
C GLY A 7 -33.20 8.83 -21.28
N HIS A 8 -33.01 9.97 -21.96
CA HIS A 8 -33.68 10.22 -23.25
C HIS A 8 -33.07 9.42 -24.39
N ASP A 9 -33.95 8.95 -25.28
CA ASP A 9 -33.56 8.46 -26.59
C ASP A 9 -33.02 9.58 -27.46
N PHE A 10 -31.94 9.28 -28.19
CA PHE A 10 -31.37 10.14 -29.20
C PHE A 10 -30.82 9.32 -30.36
N GLU A 11 -30.77 9.93 -31.53
CA GLU A 11 -30.08 9.41 -32.70
C GLU A 11 -28.59 9.73 -32.57
N ALA A 12 -27.76 8.70 -32.49
CA ALA A 12 -26.33 8.88 -32.28
C ALA A 12 -25.63 9.14 -33.62
N VAL A 13 -24.83 10.20 -33.68
CA VAL A 13 -23.95 10.45 -34.82
C VAL A 13 -22.56 9.88 -34.53
N GLY A 14 -22.16 8.85 -35.26
CA GLY A 14 -20.87 8.18 -35.08
C GLY A 14 -20.73 7.52 -33.70
N ARG A 15 -19.68 7.88 -32.94
CA ARG A 15 -19.38 7.32 -31.61
C ARG A 15 -20.00 8.12 -30.45
N GLN A 16 -21.06 8.87 -30.72
CA GLN A 16 -21.70 9.71 -29.72
C GLN A 16 -22.38 8.88 -28.63
N GLN A 17 -21.99 9.10 -27.36
CA GLN A 17 -22.53 8.38 -26.20
C GLN A 17 -23.55 9.20 -25.38
N TYR A 18 -23.68 10.50 -25.66
CA TYR A 18 -24.55 11.42 -24.91
C TYR A 18 -25.40 12.23 -25.88
N CYS A 19 -26.67 12.45 -25.53
CA CYS A 19 -27.58 13.20 -26.40
C CYS A 19 -27.16 14.66 -26.64
N SER A 20 -26.36 15.25 -25.74
CA SER A 20 -25.92 16.65 -25.84
C SER A 20 -24.57 16.90 -25.17
N GLY A 21 -23.96 18.05 -25.49
CA GLY A 21 -22.76 18.55 -24.82
C GLY A 21 -22.96 18.76 -23.32
N ALA A 22 -24.16 19.20 -22.91
CA ALA A 22 -24.51 19.35 -21.49
C ALA A 22 -24.50 18.00 -20.75
N CYS A 23 -25.06 16.95 -21.35
CA CYS A 23 -25.01 15.61 -20.76
C CYS A 23 -23.58 15.07 -20.71
N ARG A 24 -22.77 15.30 -21.76
CA ARG A 24 -21.34 14.94 -21.76
C ARG A 24 -20.58 15.63 -20.64
N ALA A 25 -20.80 16.93 -20.43
CA ALA A 25 -20.15 17.70 -19.36
C ALA A 25 -20.59 17.22 -17.97
N LEU A 26 -21.88 16.91 -17.78
CA LEU A 26 -22.38 16.36 -16.52
C LEU A 26 -21.78 14.98 -16.22
N ALA A 27 -21.67 14.10 -17.22
CA ALA A 27 -20.99 12.81 -17.06
C ALA A 27 -19.50 12.96 -16.72
N TYR A 28 -18.83 13.96 -17.30
CA TYR A 28 -17.45 14.28 -16.94
C TYR A 28 -17.33 14.73 -15.48
N ARG A 29 -18.19 15.65 -15.02
CA ARG A 29 -18.22 16.12 -13.63
C ARG A 29 -18.46 14.98 -12.64
N ARG A 30 -19.51 14.17 -12.86
CA ARG A 30 -19.81 13.00 -11.99
C ARG A 30 -18.63 12.04 -11.86
N ARG A 31 -17.91 11.76 -12.96
CA ARG A 31 -16.71 10.91 -12.92
C ARG A 31 -15.55 11.54 -12.17
N ARG A 32 -15.48 12.86 -12.14
CA ARG A 32 -14.44 13.60 -11.42
C ARG A 32 -14.75 13.65 -9.92
N ASP A 33 -16.00 13.94 -9.55
CA ASP A 33 -16.44 13.95 -8.15
C ASP A 33 -16.21 12.59 -7.49
N VAL A 34 -16.57 11.48 -8.15
CA VAL A 34 -16.31 10.11 -7.66
C VAL A 34 -14.81 9.81 -7.47
N LYS A 35 -13.92 10.44 -8.24
CA LYS A 35 -12.47 10.28 -8.05
C LYS A 35 -11.95 11.09 -6.86
N ASP A 36 -12.56 12.23 -6.58
CA ASP A 36 -12.20 13.10 -5.47
C ASP A 36 -12.75 12.57 -4.13
N ASP A 37 -13.81 11.75 -4.15
CA ASP A 37 -14.34 10.99 -3.00
C ASP A 37 -13.45 9.80 -2.56
N ALA A 38 -12.21 9.71 -3.03
CA ALA A 38 -11.26 8.73 -2.52
C ALA A 38 -11.05 8.99 -1.02
N LEU A 39 -11.56 8.09 -0.17
CA LEU A 39 -11.31 8.13 1.26
C LEU A 39 -9.81 8.29 1.49
N PRO A 40 -9.38 9.22 2.37
CA PRO A 40 -7.97 9.36 2.68
C PRO A 40 -7.46 8.02 3.22
N LEU A 41 -6.64 7.35 2.41
CA LEU A 41 -5.95 6.15 2.87
C LEU A 41 -5.05 6.58 4.02
N PRO A 42 -5.02 5.83 5.15
CA PRO A 42 -4.05 6.10 6.19
C PRO A 42 -2.65 6.09 5.58
N PRO A 43 -1.76 7.00 6.00
CA PRO A 43 -0.41 7.03 5.48
C PRO A 43 0.21 5.64 5.64
N ALA A 44 0.87 5.15 4.59
CA ALA A 44 1.50 3.83 4.60
C ALA A 44 2.39 3.72 5.85
N ARG A 45 2.02 2.84 6.78
CA ARG A 45 2.77 2.65 8.03
C ARG A 45 4.14 2.10 7.65
N ARG A 46 5.22 2.84 7.94
CA ARG A 46 6.57 2.34 7.68
C ARG A 46 6.75 1.05 8.48
N VAL A 47 6.97 -0.07 7.80
CA VAL A 47 7.21 -1.38 8.44
C VAL A 47 8.63 -1.45 9.02
N LYS A 48 9.51 -0.54 8.58
CA LYS A 48 10.91 -0.46 8.99
C LYS A 48 11.09 -0.54 10.53
N PRO A 49 10.43 0.27 11.38
CA PRO A 49 10.65 0.27 12.83
C PRO A 49 10.33 -1.05 13.55
N ILE A 50 9.58 -1.96 12.92
CA ILE A 50 9.23 -3.26 13.47
C ILE A 50 9.85 -4.41 12.67
N THR A 51 10.82 -4.12 11.79
CA THR A 51 11.49 -5.14 10.98
C THR A 51 12.79 -5.54 11.65
N VAL A 52 12.97 -6.84 11.87
CA VAL A 52 14.23 -7.42 12.34
C VAL A 52 15.13 -7.68 11.14
N TYR A 53 16.36 -7.18 11.21
CA TYR A 53 17.42 -7.39 10.23
C TYR A 53 18.55 -8.19 10.84
N GLY A 54 19.23 -9.00 10.02
CA GLY A 54 20.36 -9.83 10.42
C GLY A 54 21.57 -9.64 9.52
N CYS A 55 22.74 -9.49 10.12
CA CYS A 55 24.01 -9.37 9.41
C CYS A 55 24.53 -10.76 9.01
N ALA A 56 24.76 -10.98 7.72
CA ALA A 56 25.37 -12.22 7.22
C ALA A 56 26.86 -12.35 7.58
N GLY A 57 27.53 -11.25 7.97
CA GLY A 57 28.94 -11.22 8.32
C GLY A 57 29.22 -11.61 9.77
N CYS A 58 28.66 -10.87 10.73
CA CYS A 58 28.89 -11.10 12.16
C CYS A 58 27.72 -11.76 12.90
N GLY A 59 26.56 -11.96 12.24
CA GLY A 59 25.37 -12.54 12.87
C GLY A 59 24.59 -11.58 13.76
N SER A 60 25.04 -10.33 13.93
CA SER A 60 24.32 -9.32 14.71
C SER A 60 22.93 -9.04 14.13
N ARG A 61 22.01 -8.64 15.02
CA ARG A 61 20.62 -8.35 14.68
C ARG A 61 20.26 -6.96 15.17
N SER A 62 19.32 -6.32 14.49
CA SER A 62 18.77 -5.04 14.93
C SER A 62 17.30 -4.91 14.53
N LEU A 63 16.59 -4.06 15.27
CA LEU A 63 15.20 -3.72 15.02
C LEU A 63 15.11 -2.36 14.33
N GLY A 64 14.74 -2.38 13.06
CA GLY A 64 14.50 -1.18 12.26
C GLY A 64 15.72 -0.53 11.63
N ASP A 65 16.93 -0.91 12.01
CA ASP A 65 18.15 -0.45 11.35
C ASP A 65 18.65 -1.49 10.34
N GLN A 66 18.91 -1.06 9.11
CA GLN A 66 19.32 -1.98 8.04
C GLN A 66 20.85 -2.05 7.89
N ARG A 67 21.60 -1.21 8.59
CA ARG A 67 23.06 -1.27 8.61
C ARG A 67 23.52 -1.91 9.90
N CYS A 68 24.44 -2.86 9.77
CA CYS A 68 25.09 -3.45 10.92
C CYS A 68 26.02 -2.41 11.56
N ASP A 69 25.91 -2.21 12.87
CA ASP A 69 26.75 -1.25 13.60
C ASP A 69 28.22 -1.69 13.67
N GLU A 70 28.47 -3.00 13.63
CA GLU A 70 29.82 -3.57 13.68
C GLU A 70 30.48 -3.62 12.30
N CYS A 71 29.80 -4.22 11.32
CA CYS A 71 30.37 -4.44 9.99
C CYS A 71 30.16 -3.25 9.03
N GLY A 72 29.22 -2.35 9.33
CA GLY A 72 28.80 -1.27 8.43
C GLY A 72 28.06 -1.72 7.16
N THR A 73 27.85 -3.02 6.96
CA THR A 73 27.21 -3.60 5.77
C THR A 73 25.69 -3.55 5.85
N PHE A 74 25.02 -3.64 4.71
CA PHE A 74 23.57 -3.81 4.66
C PHE A 74 23.18 -5.23 5.09
N MET A 75 22.20 -5.30 5.98
CA MET A 75 21.67 -6.53 6.55
C MET A 75 20.44 -7.03 5.79
N THR A 76 20.20 -8.34 5.88
CA THR A 76 19.05 -8.99 5.25
C THR A 76 17.83 -8.91 6.17
N ARG A 77 16.65 -8.72 5.58
CA ARG A 77 15.38 -8.75 6.33
C ARG A 77 15.09 -10.18 6.79
N ILE A 78 14.89 -10.37 8.08
CA ILE A 78 14.43 -11.65 8.65
C ILE A 78 12.91 -11.67 8.70
N GLY A 79 12.29 -10.63 9.26
CA GLY A 79 10.83 -10.59 9.43
C GLY A 79 10.35 -9.40 10.23
N ILE A 80 9.04 -9.35 10.49
CA ILE A 80 8.50 -8.45 11.51
C ILE A 80 8.82 -9.00 12.91
N GLY A 81 9.03 -8.12 13.88
CA GLY A 81 9.43 -8.53 15.23
C GLY A 81 9.54 -7.36 16.20
N GLY A 82 10.25 -7.62 17.29
CA GLY A 82 10.50 -6.67 18.38
C GLY A 82 11.66 -7.14 19.25
N HIS A 83 11.93 -6.41 20.34
CA HIS A 83 12.88 -6.85 21.35
C HIS A 83 12.24 -7.85 22.31
N CYS A 84 12.98 -8.90 22.65
CA CYS A 84 12.58 -9.86 23.65
C CYS A 84 12.52 -9.19 25.03
N PRO A 85 11.42 -9.30 25.80
CA PRO A 85 11.31 -8.65 27.10
C PRO A 85 12.26 -9.22 28.17
N ALA A 86 12.87 -10.39 27.94
CA ALA A 86 13.77 -11.03 28.89
C ALA A 86 15.26 -10.67 28.68
N CYS A 87 15.69 -10.48 27.42
CA CYS A 87 17.10 -10.23 27.08
C CYS A 87 17.33 -9.01 26.18
N ASP A 88 16.27 -8.31 25.76
CA ASP A 88 16.27 -7.17 24.83
C ASP A 88 16.84 -7.48 23.43
N GLU A 89 17.09 -8.75 23.11
CA GLU A 89 17.57 -9.13 21.78
C GLU A 89 16.45 -9.03 20.72
N PRO A 90 16.74 -8.57 19.49
CA PRO A 90 15.77 -8.54 18.40
C PRO A 90 15.33 -9.94 17.96
N VAL A 91 14.04 -10.23 18.04
CA VAL A 91 13.42 -11.52 17.68
C VAL A 91 12.32 -11.32 16.64
N ALA A 92 12.33 -12.14 15.58
CA ALA A 92 11.28 -12.11 14.57
C ALA A 92 10.10 -13.00 14.97
N VAL A 93 8.88 -12.59 14.62
CA VAL A 93 7.65 -13.34 14.95
C VAL A 93 7.73 -14.76 14.42
N ALA A 94 8.20 -14.96 13.19
CA ALA A 94 8.32 -16.28 12.56
C ALA A 94 9.14 -17.29 13.39
N GLU A 95 10.07 -16.83 14.22
CA GLU A 95 10.91 -17.67 15.07
C GLU A 95 10.16 -18.14 16.33
N LEU A 96 9.10 -17.42 16.73
CA LEU A 96 8.26 -17.73 17.90
C LEU A 96 7.12 -18.69 17.56
N ILE A 97 6.59 -18.64 16.33
CA ILE A 97 5.45 -19.47 15.88
C ILE A 97 5.87 -20.86 15.37
N GLY A 98 7.17 -21.11 15.18
CA GLY A 98 7.68 -22.39 14.66
C GLY A 98 7.30 -22.64 13.19
N PRO A 99 7.76 -23.75 12.59
CA PRO A 99 7.59 -24.02 11.16
C PRO A 99 6.18 -24.50 10.73
N ASP A 100 5.19 -24.58 11.63
CA ASP A 100 3.86 -25.16 11.36
C ASP A 100 2.70 -24.17 11.59
N SER A 101 2.74 -23.01 10.92
CA SER A 101 1.59 -22.08 10.86
C SER A 101 1.34 -21.56 9.45
#